data_AF-A0A5B0QS40-F1
#
_entry.id   AF-A0A5B0QS40-F1
#
_cell.length_a   1.000
_cell.length_b   1.000
_cell.length_c   1.000
_cell.angle_alpha   90.00
_cell.angle_beta   90.00
_cell.angle_gamma   90.00
#
_symmetry.space_group_name_H-M   'P 1'
#
loop_
_entity.id
_entity.type
_entity.pdbx_description
1 polymer ?
#
loop_
_entity_poly.entity_id
_entity_poly.type
_entity_poly.pdbx_seq_one_letter_code
_entity_poly.pdbx_strand_id
1 'polypeptide(L)'
;MTSRWIRFKNLLFVGLAFRFLIANSKVSVVVVGHGGDHSSRPPPSPDSLPISPPKLVIVHIVLQLLTWGILLPMGVMLGLGRSRLHGPVQAVAGLLLSLPATSLPHLSARHPYPATLHAALGAPLFGLLLLQICLGFFLKSHWLQTSRFRSLIQLGHSIIGKSFIPLAWLQILLGAVASLSFCYGDHLGQCLAHMIMGSAFVGYGVVMLSLMEFGKPWLKAHQLSPEYLDCCVITVWGVVNTFTYVRSH
;
A
#
# COMPACT_ATOMS: atom_id res chain seq x y z
N MET A 1 -1.98 -31.23 -12.35
CA MET A 1 -0.77 -30.55 -11.83
C MET A 1 -1.00 -29.09 -11.38
N THR A 2 -2.22 -28.54 -11.42
CA THR A 2 -2.51 -27.11 -11.20
C THR A 2 -2.78 -26.71 -9.74
N SER A 3 -3.28 -27.62 -8.89
CA SER A 3 -3.66 -27.33 -7.49
C SER A 3 -2.47 -27.10 -6.55
N ARG A 4 -1.41 -27.92 -6.67
CA ARG A 4 -0.21 -27.85 -5.81
C ARG A 4 0.62 -26.58 -6.04
N TRP A 5 0.76 -26.16 -7.30
CA TRP A 5 1.52 -24.95 -7.68
C TRP A 5 0.82 -23.65 -7.27
N ILE A 6 -0.53 -23.63 -7.27
CA ILE A 6 -1.32 -22.49 -6.82
C ILE A 6 -1.30 -22.37 -5.29
N ARG A 7 -1.37 -23.50 -4.57
CA ARG A 7 -1.14 -23.51 -3.11
C ARG A 7 0.27 -22.99 -2.76
N PHE A 8 1.28 -23.39 -3.53
CA PHE A 8 2.66 -22.92 -3.32
C PHE A 8 2.79 -21.39 -3.53
N LYS A 9 2.14 -20.81 -4.54
CA LYS A 9 2.14 -19.35 -4.79
C LYS A 9 1.42 -18.53 -3.71
N ASN A 10 0.34 -19.05 -3.14
CA ASN A 10 -0.38 -18.38 -2.06
C ASN A 10 0.36 -18.52 -0.72
N LEU A 11 1.00 -19.67 -0.46
CA LEU A 11 1.93 -19.80 0.67
C LEU A 11 3.17 -18.90 0.50
N LEU A 12 3.68 -18.75 -0.72
CA LEU A 12 4.77 -17.82 -1.00
C LEU A 12 4.35 -16.38 -0.74
N PHE A 13 3.10 -16.00 -1.04
CA PHE A 13 2.59 -14.66 -0.70
C PHE A 13 2.47 -14.45 0.81
N VAL A 14 1.98 -15.42 1.58
CA VAL A 14 1.97 -15.34 3.06
C VAL A 14 3.39 -15.30 3.61
N GLY A 15 4.29 -16.13 3.07
CA GLY A 15 5.72 -16.13 3.42
C GLY A 15 6.47 -14.87 2.99
N LEU A 16 6.09 -14.24 1.87
CA LEU A 16 6.65 -12.97 1.42
C LEU A 16 6.07 -11.80 2.22
N ALA A 17 4.80 -11.84 2.60
CA ALA A 17 4.18 -10.85 3.48
C ALA A 17 4.79 -10.91 4.88
N PHE A 18 5.09 -12.11 5.39
CA PHE A 18 5.80 -12.32 6.64
C PHE A 18 7.26 -11.87 6.56
N ARG A 19 7.96 -12.18 5.45
CA ARG A 19 9.31 -11.66 5.17
C ARG A 19 9.33 -10.17 4.90
N PHE A 20 8.27 -9.59 4.35
CA PHE A 20 8.10 -8.16 4.14
C PHE A 20 7.86 -7.47 5.48
N LEU A 21 7.02 -8.00 6.38
CA LEU A 21 6.89 -7.47 7.74
C LEU A 21 8.23 -7.51 8.49
N ILE A 22 8.98 -8.61 8.39
CA ILE A 22 10.32 -8.72 9.00
C ILE A 22 11.32 -7.79 8.30
N ALA A 23 11.30 -7.65 6.98
CA ALA A 23 12.20 -6.76 6.24
C ALA A 23 11.88 -5.27 6.50
N ASN A 24 10.61 -4.90 6.65
CA ASN A 24 10.19 -3.53 6.93
C ASN A 24 10.47 -3.11 8.38
N SER A 25 10.72 -4.04 9.30
CA SER A 25 11.33 -3.70 10.61
C SER A 25 12.76 -3.16 10.48
N LYS A 26 13.41 -3.37 9.32
CA LYS A 26 14.76 -2.89 9.00
C LYS A 26 14.81 -1.92 7.82
N VAL A 27 13.66 -1.53 7.25
CA VAL A 27 13.64 -0.45 6.26
C VAL A 27 13.79 0.86 7.03
N SER A 28 15.04 1.27 7.22
CA SER A 28 15.35 2.68 7.36
C SER A 28 14.72 3.35 6.14
N VAL A 29 13.66 4.13 6.36
CA VAL A 29 13.18 5.08 5.36
C VAL A 29 14.36 6.00 5.08
N VAL A 30 15.15 5.67 4.05
CA VAL A 30 16.12 6.61 3.51
C VAL A 30 15.27 7.67 2.84
N VAL A 31 14.97 8.73 3.59
CA VAL A 31 14.54 9.99 3.01
C VAL A 31 15.74 10.45 2.18
N VAL A 32 15.78 10.06 0.91
CA VAL A 32 16.68 10.68 -0.06
C VAL A 32 16.16 12.09 -0.22
N GLY A 33 16.69 13.00 0.59
CA GLY A 33 16.67 14.43 0.28
C GLY A 33 17.48 14.58 -0.99
N HIS A 34 16.82 14.57 -2.15
CA HIS A 34 17.47 14.99 -3.38
C HIS A 34 17.72 16.49 -3.28
N GLY A 35 18.99 16.83 -2.98
CA GLY A 35 19.54 18.14 -3.25
C GLY A 35 19.45 18.39 -4.75
N GLY A 36 18.58 19.33 -5.13
CA GLY A 36 18.45 19.88 -6.47
C GLY A 36 18.35 21.41 -6.34
N ASP A 37 19.18 22.08 -7.13
CA ASP A 37 19.61 23.47 -7.03
C ASP A 37 18.54 24.58 -6.90
N HIS A 38 18.92 25.60 -6.12
CA HIS A 38 18.63 27.03 -6.22
C HIS A 38 17.19 27.50 -6.53
N SER A 39 16.41 27.64 -5.46
CA SER A 39 15.60 28.84 -5.25
C SER A 39 15.85 29.31 -3.82
N SER A 40 16.46 30.48 -3.66
CA SER A 40 16.80 31.11 -2.37
C SER A 40 15.58 31.61 -1.59
N ARG A 41 14.41 31.00 -1.80
CA ARG A 41 13.20 31.31 -1.06
C ARG A 41 13.03 30.25 0.03
N PRO A 42 13.03 30.63 1.32
CA PRO A 42 12.62 29.69 2.36
C PRO A 42 11.23 29.15 2.00
N PRO A 43 10.95 27.87 2.29
CA PRO A 43 9.61 27.34 2.13
C PRO A 43 8.63 28.28 2.85
N PRO A 44 7.45 28.55 2.26
CA PRO A 44 6.46 29.41 2.89
C PRO A 44 6.20 28.95 4.33
N SER A 45 6.05 29.90 5.26
CA SER A 45 5.74 29.57 6.65
C SER A 45 4.49 28.67 6.72
N PRO A 46 4.38 27.75 7.70
CA PRO A 46 3.21 26.87 7.85
C PRO A 46 1.87 27.62 7.79
N ASP A 47 1.88 28.89 8.19
CA ASP A 47 0.74 29.81 8.21
C ASP A 47 0.23 30.25 6.81
N SER A 48 0.93 29.89 5.73
CA SER A 48 0.60 30.32 4.36
C SER A 48 -0.05 29.23 3.49
N LEU A 49 -0.10 27.98 3.97
CA LEU A 49 -0.99 26.98 3.38
C LEU A 49 -2.42 27.30 3.82
N PRO A 50 -3.44 27.16 2.95
CA PRO A 50 -4.82 27.38 3.35
C PRO A 50 -5.14 26.52 4.58
N ILE A 51 -5.52 27.16 5.69
CA ILE A 51 -5.99 26.51 6.94
C ILE A 51 -7.13 25.50 6.64
N SER A 52 -7.77 25.62 5.49
CA SER A 52 -8.68 24.63 4.93
C SER A 52 -8.32 24.34 3.47
N PRO A 53 -7.96 23.09 3.13
CA PRO A 53 -7.64 22.74 1.75
C PRO A 53 -8.84 22.99 0.82
N PRO A 54 -8.62 23.32 -0.47
CA PRO A 54 -9.70 23.47 -1.44
C PRO A 54 -10.62 22.24 -1.44
N LYS A 55 -11.93 22.45 -1.63
CA LYS A 55 -12.94 21.36 -1.60
C LYS A 55 -12.58 20.18 -2.52
N LEU A 56 -11.99 20.45 -3.69
CA LEU A 56 -11.56 19.42 -4.62
C LEU A 56 -10.37 18.58 -4.11
N VAL A 57 -9.49 19.14 -3.28
CA VAL A 57 -8.42 18.38 -2.60
C VAL A 57 -9.01 17.48 -1.53
N ILE A 58 -10.03 17.95 -0.80
CA ILE A 58 -10.75 17.10 0.17
C ILE A 58 -11.41 15.93 -0.56
N VAL A 59 -12.08 16.19 -1.69
CA VAL A 59 -12.67 15.14 -2.53
C VAL A 59 -11.61 14.18 -3.05
N HIS A 60 -10.44 14.67 -3.48
CA HIS A 60 -9.29 13.83 -3.83
C HIS A 60 -8.91 12.91 -2.67
N ILE A 61 -8.66 13.45 -1.47
CA ILE A 61 -8.26 12.67 -0.31
C ILE A 61 -9.29 11.57 -0.01
N VAL A 62 -10.57 11.92 0.07
CA VAL A 62 -11.65 10.97 0.38
C VAL A 62 -11.74 9.87 -0.69
N LEU A 63 -11.72 10.23 -1.97
CA LEU A 63 -11.80 9.26 -3.05
C LEU A 63 -10.54 8.37 -3.13
N GLN A 64 -9.35 8.92 -2.90
CA GLN A 64 -8.12 8.12 -2.92
C GLN A 64 -8.05 7.18 -1.71
N LEU A 65 -8.48 7.60 -0.51
CA LEU A 65 -8.58 6.72 0.65
C LEU A 65 -9.58 5.59 0.42
N LEU A 66 -10.76 5.91 -0.13
CA LEU A 66 -11.77 4.90 -0.45
C LEU A 66 -11.26 3.91 -1.51
N THR A 67 -10.62 4.39 -2.57
CA THR A 67 -10.17 3.53 -3.67
C THR A 67 -8.93 2.74 -3.31
N TRP A 68 -7.83 3.40 -2.92
CA TRP A 68 -6.55 2.74 -2.63
C TRP A 68 -6.50 2.07 -1.27
N GLY A 69 -7.20 2.61 -0.27
CA GLY A 69 -7.23 2.04 1.09
C GLY A 69 -8.21 0.88 1.23
N ILE A 70 -9.32 0.90 0.48
CA ILE A 70 -10.43 -0.04 0.70
C ILE A 70 -10.77 -0.83 -0.58
N LEU A 71 -11.25 -0.18 -1.64
CA LEU A 71 -11.81 -0.89 -2.81
C LEU A 71 -10.78 -1.71 -3.61
N LEU A 72 -9.60 -1.16 -3.89
CA LEU A 72 -8.54 -1.85 -4.65
C LEU A 72 -7.97 -3.04 -3.86
N PRO A 73 -7.61 -2.92 -2.55
CA PRO A 73 -7.23 -4.08 -1.73
C PRO A 73 -8.33 -5.14 -1.63
N MET A 74 -9.60 -4.73 -1.45
CA MET A 74 -10.72 -5.67 -1.47
C MET A 74 -10.83 -6.38 -2.83
N GLY A 75 -10.65 -5.64 -3.93
CA GLY A 75 -10.57 -6.22 -5.27
C GLY A 75 -9.48 -7.28 -5.36
N VAL A 76 -8.30 -7.06 -4.80
CA VAL A 76 -7.21 -8.07 -4.77
C VAL A 76 -7.63 -9.31 -3.99
N MET A 77 -8.24 -9.14 -2.81
CA MET A 77 -8.74 -10.25 -1.98
C MET A 77 -9.83 -11.06 -2.70
N LEU A 78 -10.77 -10.39 -3.38
CA LEU A 78 -11.77 -11.03 -4.23
C LEU A 78 -11.12 -11.83 -5.36
N GLY A 79 -10.02 -11.34 -5.93
CA GLY A 79 -9.23 -12.04 -6.94
C GLY A 79 -8.57 -13.32 -6.40
N LEU A 80 -8.01 -13.25 -5.19
CA LEU A 80 -7.45 -14.42 -4.49
C LEU A 80 -8.53 -15.47 -4.18
N GLY A 81 -9.71 -15.02 -3.76
CA GLY A 81 -10.91 -15.85 -3.54
C GLY A 81 -11.60 -16.31 -4.83
N ARG A 82 -11.08 -15.96 -6.02
CA ARG A 82 -11.66 -16.27 -7.33
C ARG A 82 -13.11 -15.80 -7.51
N SER A 83 -13.49 -14.69 -6.88
CA SER A 83 -14.81 -14.10 -7.02
C SER A 83 -14.97 -13.41 -8.38
N ARG A 84 -16.14 -13.56 -9.00
CA ARG A 84 -16.53 -12.84 -10.22
C ARG A 84 -16.55 -11.32 -10.05
N LEU A 85 -16.65 -10.84 -8.81
CA LEU A 85 -16.67 -9.41 -8.47
C LEU A 85 -15.29 -8.75 -8.52
N HIS A 86 -14.20 -9.53 -8.61
CA HIS A 86 -12.84 -9.00 -8.73
C HIS A 86 -12.74 -7.96 -9.86
N GLY A 87 -13.13 -8.33 -11.08
CA GLY A 87 -13.03 -7.44 -12.25
C GLY A 87 -13.88 -6.18 -12.11
N PRO A 88 -15.20 -6.29 -11.84
CA PRO A 88 -16.07 -5.12 -11.66
C PRO A 88 -15.61 -4.15 -10.57
N VAL A 89 -15.24 -4.65 -9.38
CA VAL A 89 -14.79 -3.79 -8.27
C VAL A 89 -13.50 -3.06 -8.64
N GLN A 90 -12.54 -3.76 -9.27
CA GLN A 90 -11.28 -3.15 -9.72
C GLN A 90 -11.50 -2.09 -10.81
N ALA A 91 -12.44 -2.33 -11.74
CA ALA A 91 -12.77 -1.37 -12.78
C ALA A 91 -13.42 -0.10 -12.18
N VAL A 92 -14.39 -0.24 -11.28
CA VAL A 92 -15.02 0.91 -10.62
C VAL A 92 -13.97 1.68 -9.80
N ALA A 93 -13.20 0.99 -8.97
CA ALA A 93 -12.22 1.62 -8.09
C ALA A 93 -11.08 2.30 -8.85
N GLY A 94 -10.43 1.58 -9.77
CA GLY A 94 -9.26 2.07 -10.49
C GLY A 94 -9.61 3.03 -11.62
N LEU A 95 -10.50 2.62 -12.53
CA LEU A 95 -10.80 3.38 -13.74
C LEU A 95 -11.80 4.50 -13.50
N LEU A 96 -12.90 4.25 -12.76
CA LEU A 96 -13.99 5.22 -12.63
C LEU A 96 -13.80 6.20 -11.47
N LEU A 97 -13.15 5.78 -10.38
CA LEU A 97 -12.99 6.63 -9.19
C LEU A 97 -11.57 7.17 -9.06
N SER A 98 -10.56 6.31 -9.09
CA SER A 98 -9.18 6.72 -8.77
C SER A 98 -8.53 7.59 -9.84
N LEU A 99 -8.67 7.23 -11.13
CA LEU A 99 -8.11 8.03 -12.23
C LEU A 99 -8.69 9.45 -12.29
N PRO A 100 -10.02 9.68 -12.22
CA PRO A 100 -10.55 11.04 -12.13
C PRO A 100 -10.10 11.78 -10.86
N ALA A 101 -10.06 11.09 -9.72
CA ALA A 101 -9.66 11.68 -8.45
C ALA A 101 -8.22 12.22 -8.48
N THR A 102 -7.30 11.65 -9.27
CA THR A 102 -5.91 12.14 -9.36
C THR A 102 -5.78 13.51 -10.03
N SER A 103 -6.75 13.88 -10.87
CA SER A 103 -6.73 15.16 -11.58
C SER A 103 -7.30 16.30 -10.74
N LEU A 104 -8.10 16.00 -9.69
CA LEU A 104 -8.79 17.00 -8.88
C LEU A 104 -7.87 18.03 -8.20
N PRO A 105 -6.70 17.66 -7.63
CA PRO A 105 -5.79 18.64 -7.05
C PRO A 105 -5.29 19.65 -8.10
N HIS A 106 -4.98 19.19 -9.31
CA HIS A 106 -4.52 20.04 -10.41
C HIS A 106 -5.60 21.01 -10.89
N LEU A 107 -6.86 20.58 -10.93
CA LEU A 107 -8.00 21.44 -11.27
C LEU A 107 -8.28 22.51 -10.20
N SER A 108 -7.87 22.24 -8.95
CA SER A 108 -8.09 23.13 -7.81
C SER A 108 -6.94 24.11 -7.56
N ALA A 109 -5.78 23.85 -8.16
CA ALA A 109 -4.56 24.57 -7.92
C ALA A 109 -4.59 25.95 -8.60
N ARG A 110 -4.60 27.03 -7.80
CA ARG A 110 -4.34 28.39 -8.31
C ARG A 110 -2.85 28.64 -8.56
N HIS A 111 -2.00 27.93 -7.83
CA HIS A 111 -0.55 27.90 -7.96
C HIS A 111 -0.05 26.45 -7.84
N PRO A 112 1.13 26.12 -8.40
CA PRO A 112 1.72 24.80 -8.22
C PRO A 112 1.93 24.46 -6.73
N TYR A 113 1.51 23.27 -6.32
CA TYR A 113 1.84 22.75 -5.01
C TYR A 113 3.36 22.54 -4.88
N PRO A 114 3.93 22.67 -3.66
CA PRO A 114 5.33 22.36 -3.44
C PRO A 114 5.62 20.90 -3.82
N ALA A 115 6.85 20.65 -4.29
CA ALA A 115 7.29 19.31 -4.60
C ALA A 115 7.28 18.44 -3.32
N THR A 116 6.56 17.32 -3.37
CA THR A 116 6.49 16.35 -2.27
C THR A 116 6.75 14.95 -2.80
N LEU A 117 7.22 14.06 -1.92
CA LEU A 117 7.42 12.66 -2.27
C LEU A 117 6.09 11.97 -2.65
N HIS A 118 4.98 12.38 -2.03
CA HIS A 118 3.64 11.95 -2.41
C HIS A 118 3.33 12.25 -3.88
N ALA A 119 3.54 13.50 -4.32
CA ALA A 119 3.30 13.89 -5.71
C ALA A 119 4.24 13.17 -6.68
N ALA A 120 5.52 13.03 -6.32
CA ALA A 120 6.52 12.36 -7.15
C ALA A 120 6.23 10.87 -7.37
N LEU A 121 5.79 10.16 -6.33
CA LEU A 121 5.46 8.73 -6.43
C LEU A 121 4.07 8.46 -7.00
N GLY A 122 3.19 9.47 -7.03
CA GLY A 122 1.86 9.35 -7.61
C GLY A 122 1.88 8.93 -9.08
N ALA A 123 2.66 9.61 -9.92
CA ALA A 123 2.70 9.34 -11.36
C ALA A 123 3.20 7.90 -11.70
N PRO A 124 4.33 7.42 -11.15
CA PRO A 124 4.74 6.02 -11.31
C PRO A 124 3.68 5.01 -10.85
N LEU A 125 3.01 5.27 -9.71
CA LEU A 125 1.99 4.38 -9.16
C LEU A 125 0.76 4.29 -10.06
N PHE A 126 0.33 5.41 -10.64
CA PHE A 126 -0.74 5.43 -11.65
C PHE A 126 -0.32 4.77 -12.97
N GLY A 127 0.95 4.89 -13.37
CA GLY A 127 1.49 4.14 -14.51
C GLY A 127 1.41 2.63 -14.29
N LEU A 128 1.75 2.15 -13.09
CA LEU A 128 1.57 0.75 -12.71
C LEU A 128 0.09 0.33 -12.73
N LEU A 129 -0.81 1.19 -12.26
CA LEU A 129 -2.26 0.92 -12.28
C LEU A 129 -2.78 0.76 -13.71
N LEU A 130 -2.37 1.66 -14.62
CA LEU A 130 -2.74 1.57 -16.03
C LEU A 130 -2.22 0.28 -16.67
N LEU A 131 -0.95 -0.07 -16.44
CA LEU A 131 -0.39 -1.34 -16.87
C LEU A 131 -1.21 -2.51 -16.34
N GLN A 132 -1.55 -2.51 -15.06
CA GLN A 132 -2.35 -3.56 -14.43
C GLN A 132 -3.73 -3.71 -15.09
N ILE A 133 -4.38 -2.60 -15.43
CA ILE A 133 -5.66 -2.56 -16.15
C ILE A 133 -5.50 -3.18 -17.54
N CYS A 134 -4.47 -2.78 -18.30
CA CYS A 134 -4.18 -3.34 -19.62
C CYS A 134 -3.93 -4.85 -19.57
N LEU A 135 -3.10 -5.32 -18.63
CA LEU A 135 -2.87 -6.76 -18.44
C LEU A 135 -4.17 -7.48 -18.04
N GLY A 136 -5.02 -6.86 -17.22
CA GLY A 136 -6.33 -7.41 -16.84
C GLY A 136 -7.26 -7.58 -18.04
N PHE A 137 -7.36 -6.57 -18.90
CA PHE A 137 -8.15 -6.65 -20.14
C PHE A 137 -7.60 -7.71 -21.10
N PHE A 138 -6.28 -7.78 -21.29
CA PHE A 138 -5.66 -8.83 -22.10
C PHE A 138 -5.98 -10.23 -21.56
N LEU A 139 -5.91 -10.44 -20.26
CA LEU A 139 -6.23 -11.74 -19.67
C LEU A 139 -7.71 -12.10 -19.82
N LYS A 140 -8.59 -11.09 -19.81
CA LYS A 140 -10.03 -11.22 -20.00
C LYS A 140 -10.43 -11.44 -21.46
N SER A 141 -9.64 -10.99 -22.44
CA SER A 141 -9.94 -11.19 -23.87
C SER A 141 -9.85 -12.65 -24.30
N HIS A 142 -9.33 -13.55 -23.46
CA HIS A 142 -9.18 -14.98 -23.74
C HIS A 142 -8.23 -15.31 -24.90
N TRP A 143 -7.40 -14.36 -25.36
CA TRP A 143 -6.42 -14.60 -26.41
C TRP A 143 -5.27 -15.51 -25.92
N LEU A 144 -4.71 -16.33 -26.82
CA LEU A 144 -3.47 -17.09 -26.60
C LEU A 144 -3.51 -18.01 -25.35
N GLN A 145 -4.64 -18.69 -25.10
CA GLN A 145 -4.90 -19.43 -23.85
C GLN A 145 -3.84 -20.49 -23.50
N THR A 146 -3.28 -21.17 -24.51
CA THR A 146 -2.30 -22.25 -24.35
C THR A 146 -0.84 -21.77 -24.37
N SER A 147 -0.61 -20.48 -24.62
CA SER A 147 0.74 -19.94 -24.75
C SER A 147 1.44 -19.76 -23.40
N ARG A 148 2.75 -20.00 -23.39
CA ARG A 148 3.62 -19.63 -22.23
C ARG A 148 3.57 -18.13 -21.95
N PHE A 149 3.41 -17.31 -22.98
CA PHE A 149 3.32 -15.86 -22.88
C PHE A 149 2.15 -15.41 -22.00
N ARG A 150 0.96 -16.01 -22.17
CA ARG A 150 -0.19 -15.71 -21.31
C ARG A 150 0.08 -16.06 -19.84
N SER A 151 0.77 -17.16 -19.57
CA SER A 151 1.14 -17.53 -18.19
C SER A 151 2.12 -16.53 -17.57
N LEU A 152 3.04 -15.96 -18.35
CA LEU A 152 3.92 -14.88 -17.88
C LEU A 152 3.12 -13.61 -17.56
N ILE A 153 2.16 -13.24 -18.41
CA ILE A 153 1.28 -12.09 -18.15
C ILE A 153 0.43 -12.32 -16.90
N GLN A 154 -0.12 -13.53 -16.71
CA GLN A 154 -0.84 -13.88 -15.47
C GLN A 154 0.04 -13.73 -14.23
N LEU A 155 1.31 -14.14 -14.32
CA LEU A 155 2.26 -13.97 -13.23
C LEU A 155 2.53 -12.49 -12.94
N GLY A 156 2.84 -11.70 -13.99
CA GLY A 156 3.07 -10.26 -13.88
C GLY A 156 1.86 -9.53 -13.28
N HIS A 157 0.67 -9.78 -13.82
CA HIS A 157 -0.59 -9.24 -13.31
C HIS A 157 -0.83 -9.62 -11.84
N SER A 158 -0.49 -10.85 -11.43
CA SER A 158 -0.64 -11.26 -10.03
C SER A 158 0.36 -10.56 -9.12
N ILE A 159 1.63 -10.41 -9.54
CA ILE A 159 2.68 -9.77 -8.73
C ILE A 159 2.38 -8.28 -8.56
N ILE A 160 2.13 -7.57 -9.68
CA ILE A 160 1.83 -6.14 -9.67
C ILE A 160 0.55 -5.90 -8.85
N GLY A 161 -0.52 -6.66 -9.10
CA GLY A 161 -1.78 -6.57 -8.37
C GLY A 161 -1.62 -6.67 -6.85
N LYS A 162 -0.80 -7.62 -6.38
CA LYS A 162 -0.52 -7.81 -4.94
C LYS A 162 0.37 -6.73 -4.36
N SER A 163 1.32 -6.20 -5.14
CA SER A 163 2.20 -5.11 -4.69
C SER A 163 1.45 -3.80 -4.41
N PHE A 164 0.24 -3.62 -4.95
CA PHE A 164 -0.56 -2.43 -4.64
C PHE A 164 -0.95 -2.33 -3.17
N ILE A 165 -1.04 -3.42 -2.41
CA ILE A 165 -1.38 -3.35 -0.98
C ILE A 165 -0.33 -2.53 -0.21
N PRO A 166 0.97 -2.89 -0.20
CA PRO A 166 1.98 -2.09 0.48
C PRO A 166 2.24 -0.73 -0.19
N LEU A 167 2.18 -0.63 -1.52
CA LEU A 167 2.41 0.64 -2.23
C LEU A 167 1.31 1.67 -1.96
N ALA A 168 0.04 1.25 -1.92
CA ALA A 168 -1.09 2.09 -1.56
C ALA A 168 -0.93 2.64 -0.14
N TRP A 169 -0.57 1.78 0.81
CA TRP A 169 -0.35 2.18 2.20
C TRP A 169 0.73 3.26 2.29
N LEU A 170 1.89 3.03 1.67
CA LEU A 170 2.97 4.02 1.61
C LEU A 170 2.48 5.36 1.04
N GLN A 171 1.74 5.32 -0.07
CA GLN A 171 1.25 6.53 -0.73
C GLN A 171 0.26 7.32 0.13
N ILE A 172 -0.60 6.62 0.90
CA ILE A 172 -1.54 7.21 1.86
C ILE A 172 -0.77 7.90 3.00
N LEU A 173 0.26 7.26 3.55
CA LEU A 173 1.09 7.88 4.60
C LEU A 173 1.79 9.14 4.09
N LEU A 174 2.38 9.07 2.89
CA LEU A 174 3.02 10.23 2.27
C LEU A 174 2.01 11.36 2.00
N GLY A 175 0.77 11.02 1.65
CA GLY A 175 -0.32 11.98 1.50
C GLY A 175 -0.73 12.65 2.82
N ALA A 176 -0.78 11.89 3.91
CA ALA A 176 -1.04 12.43 5.24
C ALA A 176 0.08 13.37 5.70
N VAL A 177 1.35 12.99 5.51
CA VAL A 177 2.51 13.85 5.81
C VAL A 177 2.48 15.12 4.96
N ALA A 178 2.15 15.02 3.67
CA ALA A 178 2.05 16.16 2.78
C ALA A 178 0.88 17.11 3.13
N SER A 179 -0.21 16.59 3.69
CA SER A 179 -1.40 17.38 4.02
C SER A 179 -1.30 18.10 5.36
N LEU A 180 -0.60 17.51 6.33
CA LEU A 180 -0.57 17.96 7.72
C LEU A 180 0.78 18.58 8.13
N SER A 181 1.81 18.45 7.31
CA SER A 181 3.13 19.10 7.49
C SER A 181 3.81 18.87 8.86
N PHE A 182 3.56 17.74 9.53
CA PHE A 182 3.91 17.49 10.94
C PHE A 182 5.14 16.58 11.15
N CYS A 183 5.96 16.36 10.13
CA CYS A 183 7.10 15.43 10.19
C CYS A 183 8.39 16.04 9.66
N TYR A 184 8.84 17.13 10.28
CA TYR A 184 10.07 17.85 9.93
C TYR A 184 10.84 18.28 11.17
N GLY A 185 12.14 18.55 11.00
CA GLY A 185 13.00 19.07 12.07
C GLY A 185 13.05 18.16 13.30
N ASP A 186 13.01 18.75 14.49
CA ASP A 186 13.21 18.07 15.78
C ASP A 186 12.10 17.07 16.13
N HIS A 187 10.92 17.16 15.48
CA HIS A 187 9.80 16.24 15.69
C HIS A 187 9.80 15.03 14.72
N LEU A 188 10.74 14.97 13.78
CA LEU A 188 10.81 13.91 12.76
C LEU A 188 10.91 12.51 13.39
N GLY A 189 11.74 12.35 14.44
CA GLY A 189 11.95 11.06 15.10
C GLY A 189 10.66 10.51 15.73
N GLN A 190 9.90 11.34 16.43
CA GLN A 190 8.63 10.95 17.05
C GLN A 190 7.54 10.66 16.01
N CYS A 191 7.43 11.51 14.97
CA CYS A 191 6.52 11.23 13.86
C CYS A 191 6.85 9.87 13.21
N LEU A 192 8.10 9.65 12.85
CA LEU A 192 8.52 8.42 12.17
C LEU A 192 8.24 7.19 13.02
N ALA A 193 8.53 7.25 14.33
CA ALA A 193 8.22 6.17 15.25
C ALA A 193 6.71 5.85 15.28
N HIS A 194 5.85 6.88 15.34
CA HIS A 194 4.39 6.69 15.31
C HIS A 194 3.91 6.08 13.98
N MET A 195 4.45 6.55 12.85
CA MET A 195 4.09 6.05 11.53
C MET A 195 4.54 4.60 11.32
N ILE A 196 5.73 4.22 11.81
CA ILE A 196 6.23 2.84 11.74
C ILE A 196 5.38 1.92 12.64
N MET A 197 5.11 2.34 13.87
CA MET A 197 4.30 1.58 14.81
C MET A 197 2.88 1.35 14.26
N GLY A 198 2.22 2.41 13.77
CA GLY A 198 0.90 2.30 13.16
C GLY A 198 0.90 1.40 11.91
N SER A 199 1.92 1.53 11.06
CA SER A 199 2.08 0.67 9.87
C SER A 199 2.26 -0.79 10.22
N ALA A 200 2.98 -1.11 11.31
CA ALA A 200 3.14 -2.46 11.79
C ALA A 200 1.80 -3.09 12.20
N PHE A 201 0.94 -2.35 12.91
CA PHE A 201 -0.40 -2.81 13.28
C PHE A 201 -1.31 -3.04 12.06
N VAL A 202 -1.26 -2.15 11.08
CA VAL A 202 -2.05 -2.32 9.84
C VAL A 202 -1.55 -3.53 9.05
N GLY A 203 -0.24 -3.67 8.87
CA GLY A 203 0.36 -4.82 8.20
C GLY A 203 0.04 -6.13 8.92
N TYR A 204 0.07 -6.12 10.26
CA TYR A 204 -0.35 -7.24 11.10
C TYR A 204 -1.81 -7.65 10.82
N GLY A 205 -2.73 -6.69 10.84
CA GLY A 205 -4.14 -6.94 10.54
C GLY A 205 -4.35 -7.55 9.15
N VAL A 206 -3.67 -7.03 8.12
CA VAL A 206 -3.72 -7.59 6.76
C VAL A 206 -3.26 -9.04 6.72
N VAL A 207 -2.16 -9.38 7.41
CA VAL A 207 -1.64 -10.75 7.47
C VAL A 207 -2.60 -11.68 8.20
N MET A 208 -3.16 -11.25 9.33
CA MET A 208 -4.11 -12.07 10.09
C MET A 208 -5.40 -12.32 9.31
N LEU A 209 -5.98 -11.30 8.68
CA LEU A 209 -7.16 -11.47 7.82
C LEU A 209 -6.86 -12.41 6.64
N SER A 210 -5.67 -12.29 6.05
CA SER A 210 -5.24 -13.19 4.97
C SER A 210 -5.05 -14.63 5.45
N LEU A 211 -4.51 -14.82 6.65
CA LEU A 211 -4.31 -16.12 7.27
C LEU A 211 -5.65 -16.81 7.59
N MET A 212 -6.63 -16.05 8.08
CA MET A 212 -7.97 -16.57 8.37
C MET A 212 -8.66 -17.11 7.11
N GLU A 213 -8.52 -16.43 5.97
CA GLU A 213 -9.22 -16.84 4.75
C GLU A 213 -8.43 -17.86 3.92
N PHE A 214 -7.14 -17.59 3.69
CA PHE A 214 -6.30 -18.39 2.78
C PHE A 214 -5.33 -19.32 3.50
N GLY A 215 -5.08 -19.10 4.79
CA GLY A 215 -4.08 -19.82 5.60
C GLY A 215 -4.59 -21.10 6.27
N LYS A 216 -5.91 -21.37 6.27
CA LYS A 216 -6.51 -22.55 6.94
C LYS A 216 -5.79 -23.89 6.65
N PRO A 217 -5.41 -24.20 5.38
CA PRO A 217 -4.70 -25.46 5.10
C PRO A 217 -3.29 -25.51 5.69
N TRP A 218 -2.59 -24.37 5.74
CA TRP A 218 -1.24 -24.27 6.31
C TRP A 218 -1.28 -24.40 7.82
N LEU A 219 -2.24 -23.73 8.48
CA LEU A 219 -2.49 -23.84 9.92
C LEU A 219 -2.79 -25.27 10.34
N LYS A 220 -3.69 -25.94 9.61
CA LYS A 220 -4.01 -27.35 9.85
C LYS A 220 -2.79 -28.26 9.69
N ALA A 221 -1.94 -27.99 8.71
CA ALA A 221 -0.73 -28.79 8.47
C ALA A 221 0.32 -28.63 9.59
N HIS A 222 0.35 -27.47 10.27
CA HIS A 222 1.29 -27.20 11.37
C HIS A 222 0.64 -27.35 12.76
N GLN A 223 -0.63 -27.73 12.83
CA GLN A 223 -1.41 -27.83 14.08
C GLN A 223 -1.40 -26.52 14.91
N LEU A 224 -1.36 -25.37 14.23
CA LEU A 224 -1.38 -24.05 14.86
C LEU A 224 -2.77 -23.46 14.77
N SER A 225 -3.22 -22.79 15.84
CA SER A 225 -4.42 -21.96 15.79
C SER A 225 -4.05 -20.51 15.42
N PRO A 226 -4.93 -19.77 14.70
CA PRO A 226 -4.72 -18.34 14.44
C PRO A 226 -4.47 -17.54 15.73
N GLU A 227 -5.19 -17.88 16.80
CA GLU A 227 -5.13 -17.21 18.10
C GLU A 227 -3.78 -17.45 18.79
N TYR A 228 -3.23 -18.67 18.67
CA TYR A 228 -1.89 -18.96 19.17
C TYR A 228 -0.84 -18.08 18.49
N LEU A 229 -0.93 -17.91 17.17
CA LEU A 229 -0.02 -17.04 16.43
C LEU A 229 -0.18 -15.56 16.80
N ASP A 230 -1.42 -15.09 16.97
CA ASP A 230 -1.72 -13.74 17.46
C ASP A 230 -1.06 -13.48 18.82
N CYS A 231 -1.32 -14.36 19.79
CA CYS A 231 -0.72 -14.30 21.12
C CYS A 231 0.82 -14.30 21.06
N CYS A 232 1.43 -15.15 20.23
CA CYS A 232 2.89 -15.15 20.06
C CYS A 232 3.43 -13.84 19.49
N VAL A 233 2.81 -13.33 18.41
CA VAL A 233 3.26 -12.10 17.74
C VAL A 233 3.14 -10.90 18.68
N ILE A 234 2.00 -10.74 19.36
CA ILE A 234 1.80 -9.61 20.27
C ILE A 234 2.70 -9.69 21.51
N THR A 235 2.98 -10.91 22.01
CA THR A 235 3.92 -11.12 23.11
C THR A 235 5.33 -10.71 22.71
N VAL A 236 5.81 -11.17 21.55
CA VAL A 236 7.14 -10.80 21.03
C VAL A 236 7.23 -9.30 20.79
N TRP A 237 6.19 -8.69 20.21
CA TRP A 237 6.11 -7.24 20.01
C TRP A 237 6.17 -6.46 21.33
N GLY A 238 5.43 -6.91 22.35
CA GLY A 238 5.47 -6.34 23.70
C GLY A 238 6.87 -6.42 24.32
N VAL A 239 7.48 -7.60 24.30
CA VAL A 239 8.86 -7.84 24.78
C VAL A 239 9.86 -6.92 24.08
N VAL A 240 9.83 -6.85 22.76
CA VAL A 240 10.72 -5.97 21.98
C VAL A 240 10.51 -4.52 22.39
N ASN A 241 9.27 -4.03 22.45
CA ASN A 241 8.99 -2.65 22.84
C ASN A 241 9.48 -2.35 24.26
N THR A 242 9.26 -3.23 25.23
CA THR A 242 9.77 -3.06 26.59
C THR A 242 11.29 -2.88 26.59
N PHE A 243 12.04 -3.75 25.92
CA PHE A 243 13.51 -3.66 25.90
C PHE A 243 14.07 -2.56 25.00
N THR A 244 13.27 -2.05 24.05
CA THR A 244 13.67 -0.92 23.20
C THR A 244 13.51 0.40 23.96
N TYR A 245 12.47 0.55 24.78
CA TYR A 245 12.25 1.74 25.62
C TYR A 245 13.28 1.87 26.77
N VAL A 246 13.74 0.76 27.34
CA VAL A 246 14.72 0.75 28.44
C VAL A 246 16.12 1.22 27.99
N ARG A 247 16.40 1.26 26.68
CA ARG A 247 17.71 1.68 26.14
C ARG A 247 17.77 3.12 25.62
N SER A 248 16.64 3.82 25.62
CA SER A 248 16.50 5.17 25.05
C SER A 248 16.50 6.30 26.11
N HIS A 249 16.80 5.98 27.37
CA HIS A 249 17.10 6.89 28.46
C HIS A 249 18.48 6.56 29.03
#